data_AF-A0A9X2HVC4-F1
#
_entry.id   AF-A0A9X2HVC4-F1
#
_cell.length_a   1.000
_cell.length_b   1.000
_cell.length_c   1.000
_cell.angle_alpha   90.00
_cell.angle_beta   90.00
_cell.angle_gamma   90.00
#
_symmetry.space_group_name_H-M   'P 1'
#
loop_
_entity.id
_entity.type
_entity.pdbx_description
1 polymer ?
#
loop_
_entity_poly.entity_id
_entity_poly.type
_entity_poly.pdbx_seq_one_letter_code
_entity_poly.pdbx_strand_id
1 'polypeptide(L)'
;MILALLGCALACIGLAALFAAWRLKRRTPLLTWAGWVLIGAGAAAWSRAQGAEFGISFTLITLALAAWAVTIGNQDSRRQKVKPQIRTPLQWANARQVGLQLWRVFTVVLLSGLVSVALLVALAKLLPLSNVNAMVLAALVSPVVWGAAAYWLLADPRPLRPPVSLLVAGLVSGVIIML
;
A
#
# COMPACT_ATOMS: atom_id res chain seq x y z
N MET A 1 -24.76 -11.41 -4.36
CA MET A 1 -24.30 -10.78 -5.62
C MET A 1 -24.94 -9.41 -5.86
N ILE A 2 -26.27 -9.27 -5.88
CA ILE A 2 -26.96 -7.98 -6.17
C ILE A 2 -26.51 -6.85 -5.22
N LEU A 3 -26.49 -7.10 -3.90
CA LEU A 3 -26.05 -6.12 -2.91
C LEU A 3 -24.58 -5.68 -3.09
N ALA A 4 -23.72 -6.57 -3.60
CA ALA A 4 -22.31 -6.27 -3.82
C ALA A 4 -22.11 -5.39 -5.07
N LEU A 5 -22.88 -5.63 -6.14
CA LEU A 5 -22.88 -4.77 -7.32
C LEU A 5 -23.45 -3.38 -7.00
N LEU A 6 -24.51 -3.35 -6.19
CA LEU A 6 -25.12 -2.11 -5.72
C LEU A 6 -24.17 -1.30 -4.84
N GLY A 7 -23.44 -1.96 -3.92
CA GLY A 7 -22.41 -1.32 -3.11
C GLY A 7 -21.31 -0.66 -3.95
N CYS A 8 -20.84 -1.38 -4.98
CA CYS A 8 -19.85 -0.86 -5.94
C CYS A 8 -20.37 0.36 -6.70
N ALA A 9 -21.58 0.27 -7.26
CA ALA A 9 -22.19 1.36 -8.00
C ALA A 9 -22.37 2.61 -7.14
N LEU A 10 -22.88 2.46 -5.90
CA LEU A 10 -23.06 3.57 -4.97
C LEU A 10 -21.74 4.25 -4.60
N ALA A 11 -20.67 3.48 -4.36
CA ALA A 11 -19.36 4.03 -4.05
C ALA A 11 -18.79 4.84 -5.24
N CYS A 12 -18.90 4.31 -6.46
CA CYS A 12 -18.45 5.00 -7.68
C CYS A 12 -19.25 6.28 -7.96
N ILE A 13 -20.58 6.22 -7.84
CA ILE A 13 -21.45 7.39 -8.03
C ILE A 13 -21.19 8.44 -6.96
N GLY A 14 -21.04 8.02 -5.70
CA GLY A 14 -20.72 8.91 -4.59
C GLY A 14 -19.39 9.63 -4.77
N LEU A 15 -18.35 8.93 -5.24
CA LEU A 15 -17.07 9.53 -5.58
C LEU A 15 -17.19 10.52 -6.76
N ALA A 16 -17.92 10.16 -7.81
CA ALA A 16 -18.14 11.03 -8.95
C ALA A 16 -18.88 12.33 -8.55
N ALA A 17 -19.88 12.22 -7.66
CA ALA A 17 -20.59 13.37 -7.11
C ALA A 17 -19.65 14.27 -6.28
N LEU A 18 -18.77 13.68 -5.47
CA LEU A 18 -17.78 14.42 -4.69
C LEU A 18 -16.77 15.13 -5.59
N PHE A 19 -16.25 14.44 -6.60
CA PHE A 19 -15.35 15.01 -7.60
C PHE A 19 -16.00 16.16 -8.38
N ALA A 20 -17.25 16.00 -8.80
CA ALA A 20 -18.02 17.05 -9.46
C ALA A 20 -18.23 18.26 -8.54
N ALA A 21 -18.58 18.03 -7.26
CA ALA A 21 -18.73 19.09 -6.27
C ALA A 21 -17.45 19.90 -6.09
N TRP A 22 -16.28 19.25 -6.11
CA TRP A 22 -14.99 19.90 -5.97
C TRP A 22 -14.52 20.64 -7.23
N ARG A 23 -14.96 20.23 -8.43
CA ARG A 23 -14.67 20.95 -9.67
C ARG A 23 -15.47 22.23 -9.86
N LEU A 24 -16.63 22.35 -9.21
CA LEU A 24 -17.45 23.54 -9.31
C LEU A 24 -16.78 24.73 -8.61
N LYS A 25 -16.76 25.90 -9.27
CA LYS A 25 -16.23 27.16 -8.70
C LYS A 25 -16.99 27.61 -7.44
N ARG A 26 -18.25 27.22 -7.28
CA ARG A 26 -19.08 27.52 -6.12
C ARG A 26 -19.23 26.28 -5.26
N ARG A 27 -19.11 26.43 -3.94
CA ARG A 27 -19.31 25.33 -2.98
C ARG A 27 -20.75 24.82 -3.08
N THR A 28 -20.92 23.52 -3.33
CA THR A 28 -22.21 22.83 -3.35
C THR A 28 -22.28 21.83 -2.18
N PRO A 29 -22.67 22.28 -0.97
CA PRO A 29 -22.68 21.43 0.22
C PRO A 29 -23.63 20.24 0.04
N LEU A 30 -24.77 20.43 -0.62
CA LEU A 30 -25.74 19.36 -0.87
C LEU A 30 -25.13 18.20 -1.69
N LEU A 31 -24.39 18.51 -2.75
CA LEU A 31 -23.75 17.51 -3.60
C LEU A 31 -22.60 16.81 -2.86
N THR A 32 -21.89 17.53 -2.00
CA THR A 32 -20.84 16.98 -1.14
C THR A 32 -21.42 15.98 -0.14
N TRP A 33 -22.51 16.35 0.55
CA TRP A 33 -23.21 15.46 1.48
C TRP A 33 -23.82 14.26 0.77
N ALA A 34 -24.45 14.46 -0.40
CA ALA A 34 -24.98 13.37 -1.20
C ALA A 34 -23.89 12.35 -1.57
N GLY A 35 -22.70 12.82 -1.95
CA GLY A 35 -21.54 11.96 -2.22
C GLY A 35 -21.16 11.09 -1.02
N TRP A 36 -21.03 11.69 0.17
CA TRP A 36 -20.72 10.93 1.39
C TRP A 36 -21.81 9.94 1.80
N VAL A 37 -23.08 10.33 1.68
CA VAL A 37 -24.22 9.44 1.98
C VAL A 37 -24.23 8.24 1.03
N LEU A 38 -23.99 8.45 -0.26
CA LEU A 38 -23.89 7.37 -1.25
C LEU A 38 -22.74 6.41 -0.94
N ILE A 39 -21.57 6.94 -0.57
CA ILE A 39 -20.42 6.11 -0.16
C ILE A 39 -20.76 5.30 1.10
N GLY A 40 -21.37 5.93 2.11
CA GLY A 40 -21.79 5.25 3.33
C GLY A 40 -22.85 4.17 3.08
N ALA A 41 -23.82 4.44 2.20
CA ALA A 41 -24.80 3.45 1.77
C ALA A 41 -24.15 2.28 1.02
N GLY A 42 -23.13 2.55 0.19
CA GLY A 42 -22.32 1.52 -0.46
C GLY A 42 -21.58 0.62 0.55
N ALA A 43 -20.97 1.23 1.56
CA ALA A 43 -20.31 0.51 2.65
C ALA A 43 -21.28 -0.37 3.44
N ALA A 44 -22.48 0.15 3.75
CA ALA A 44 -23.52 -0.62 4.43
C ALA A 44 -24.01 -1.80 3.58
N ALA A 45 -24.18 -1.62 2.27
CA ALA A 45 -24.61 -2.67 1.35
C ALA A 45 -23.59 -3.82 1.28
N TRP A 46 -22.29 -3.50 1.15
CA TRP A 46 -21.25 -4.53 1.18
C TRP A 46 -21.07 -5.16 2.56
N SER A 47 -21.19 -4.37 3.63
CA SER A 47 -21.10 -4.89 5.00
C SER A 47 -22.20 -5.90 5.30
N ARG A 48 -23.42 -5.68 4.78
CA ARG A 48 -24.50 -6.67 4.86
C ARG A 48 -24.28 -7.89 3.98
N ALA A 49 -23.59 -7.75 2.85
CA ALA A 49 -23.37 -8.85 1.92
C ALA A 49 -22.22 -9.79 2.35
N GLN A 50 -21.15 -9.25 2.93
CA GLN A 50 -19.89 -9.98 3.17
C GLN A 50 -19.34 -9.83 4.60
N GLY A 51 -20.07 -9.14 5.49
CA GLY A 51 -19.59 -8.78 6.82
C GLY A 51 -18.94 -7.40 6.85
N ALA A 52 -18.93 -6.76 8.02
CA ALA A 52 -18.51 -5.36 8.17
C ALA A 52 -17.03 -5.14 7.79
N GLU A 53 -16.14 -6.05 8.20
CA GLU A 53 -14.70 -5.95 7.93
C GLU A 53 -14.41 -5.94 6.42
N PHE A 54 -14.98 -6.89 5.70
CA PHE A 54 -14.85 -6.98 4.25
C PHE A 54 -15.58 -5.84 3.54
N GLY A 55 -16.75 -5.43 4.04
CA GLY A 55 -17.55 -4.39 3.40
C GLY A 55 -16.90 -3.01 3.42
N ILE A 56 -16.27 -2.65 4.54
CA ILE A 56 -15.48 -1.43 4.64
C ILE A 56 -14.25 -1.52 3.73
N SER A 57 -13.54 -2.65 3.75
CA SER A 57 -12.34 -2.88 2.93
C SER A 57 -12.64 -2.74 1.44
N PHE A 58 -13.71 -3.36 0.95
CA PHE A 58 -14.13 -3.23 -0.46
C PHE A 58 -14.51 -1.80 -0.81
N THR A 59 -15.17 -1.08 0.09
CA THR A 59 -15.50 0.33 -0.14
C THR A 59 -14.27 1.18 -0.37
N LEU A 60 -13.27 1.06 0.51
CA LEU A 60 -12.05 1.84 0.42
C LEU A 60 -11.25 1.50 -0.85
N ILE A 61 -11.12 0.21 -1.19
CA ILE A 61 -10.43 -0.23 -2.40
C ILE A 61 -11.14 0.31 -3.66
N THR A 62 -12.47 0.21 -3.72
CA THR A 62 -13.23 0.73 -4.87
C THR A 62 -13.10 2.25 -5.00
N LEU A 63 -13.13 2.99 -3.90
CA LEU A 63 -12.89 4.44 -3.94
C LEU A 63 -11.50 4.78 -4.47
N ALA A 64 -10.47 4.07 -4.04
CA ALA A 64 -9.11 4.29 -4.51
C ALA A 64 -8.97 4.01 -6.02
N LEU A 65 -9.49 2.87 -6.49
CA LEU A 65 -9.47 2.49 -7.89
C LEU A 65 -10.29 3.47 -8.76
N ALA A 66 -11.48 3.85 -8.31
CA ALA A 66 -12.31 4.81 -9.03
C ALA A 66 -11.65 6.20 -9.07
N ALA A 67 -10.97 6.63 -8.00
CA ALA A 67 -10.22 7.89 -7.99
C ALA A 67 -9.05 7.87 -8.98
N TRP A 68 -8.32 6.76 -9.05
CA TRP A 68 -7.27 6.56 -10.05
C TRP A 68 -7.82 6.61 -11.47
N ALA A 69 -8.93 5.92 -11.75
CA ALA A 69 -9.58 5.96 -13.05
C ALA A 69 -10.01 7.38 -13.44
N VAL A 70 -10.62 8.13 -12.51
CA VAL A 70 -10.99 9.54 -12.72
C VAL A 70 -9.77 10.42 -12.94
N THR A 71 -8.67 10.18 -12.23
CA THR A 71 -7.42 10.95 -12.36
C THR A 71 -6.76 10.70 -13.71
N ILE A 72 -6.69 9.44 -14.14
CA ILE A 72 -6.16 9.05 -15.46
C ILE A 72 -7.03 9.67 -16.57
N GLY A 73 -8.36 9.59 -16.45
CA GLY A 73 -9.29 10.17 -17.43
C GLY A 73 -9.30 11.70 -17.45
N ASN A 74 -8.91 12.36 -16.35
CA ASN A 74 -8.81 13.81 -16.24
C ASN A 74 -7.35 14.30 -16.23
N GLN A 75 -6.42 13.56 -16.85
CA GLN A 75 -5.07 14.05 -17.06
C GLN A 75 -5.10 15.31 -17.91
N ASP A 76 -5.15 16.45 -17.23
CA ASP A 76 -4.92 17.77 -17.80
C ASP A 76 -3.47 17.73 -18.32
N SER A 77 -3.31 17.60 -19.64
CA SER A 77 -2.02 17.74 -20.33
C SER A 77 -1.63 19.21 -20.31
N ARG A 78 -1.51 19.79 -19.11
CA ARG A 78 -0.90 21.09 -18.91
C ARG A 78 0.55 20.88 -19.25
N ARG A 79 0.96 21.43 -20.40
CA ARG A 79 2.37 21.62 -20.73
C ARG A 79 3.01 22.29 -19.53
N GLN A 80 3.75 21.52 -18.72
CA GLN A 80 4.63 22.08 -17.72
C GLN A 80 5.48 23.10 -18.46
N LYS A 81 5.47 24.36 -18.02
CA LYS A 81 6.42 25.36 -18.50
C LYS A 81 7.79 24.85 -18.09
N VAL A 82 8.45 24.13 -19.00
CA VAL A 82 9.78 23.58 -18.79
C VAL A 82 10.68 24.77 -18.54
N LYS A 83 11.09 24.97 -17.28
CA LYS A 83 12.19 25.89 -16.99
C LYS A 83 13.41 25.34 -17.73
N PRO A 84 14.20 26.18 -18.43
CA PRO A 84 15.41 25.71 -19.10
C PRO A 84 16.34 25.12 -18.03
N GLN A 85 16.40 23.79 -18.00
CA GLN A 85 17.26 23.06 -17.09
C GLN A 85 18.66 23.09 -17.69
N ILE A 86 19.63 23.62 -16.93
CA ILE A 86 21.04 23.62 -17.31
C ILE A 86 21.42 22.17 -17.57
N ARG A 87 21.78 21.86 -18.83
CA ARG A 87 22.23 20.51 -19.22
C ARG A 87 23.61 20.29 -18.63
N THR A 88 23.68 19.80 -17.40
CA THR A 88 24.90 19.18 -16.89
C THR A 88 25.25 17.99 -17.78
N PRO A 89 26.53 17.83 -18.18
CA PRO A 89 26.94 16.67 -18.95
C PRO A 89 26.55 15.39 -18.20
N LEU A 90 26.02 14.40 -18.93
CA LEU A 90 25.61 13.12 -18.37
C LEU A 90 26.86 12.45 -17.79
N GLN A 91 27.05 12.53 -16.47
CA GLN A 91 28.13 11.84 -15.80
C GLN A 91 27.77 10.37 -15.71
N TRP A 92 28.56 9.52 -16.35
CA TRP A 92 28.41 8.07 -16.26
C TRP A 92 28.66 7.64 -14.82
N ALA A 93 27.69 6.94 -14.23
CA ALA A 93 27.83 6.42 -12.88
C ALA A 93 28.98 5.41 -12.83
N ASN A 94 29.85 5.54 -11.84
CA ASN A 94 30.93 4.59 -11.63
C ASN A 94 30.34 3.19 -11.38
N ALA A 95 30.77 2.17 -12.14
CA ALA A 95 30.26 0.80 -12.02
C ALA A 95 30.31 0.25 -10.59
N ARG A 96 31.31 0.65 -9.80
CA ARG A 96 31.43 0.29 -8.38
C ARG A 96 30.32 0.92 -7.53
N GLN A 97 29.98 2.18 -7.79
CA GLN A 97 28.89 2.88 -7.10
C GLN A 97 27.53 2.29 -7.48
N VAL A 98 27.34 1.93 -8.75
CA VAL A 98 26.15 1.23 -9.24
C VAL A 98 26.00 -0.12 -8.53
N GLY A 99 27.06 -0.93 -8.45
CA GLY A 99 27.04 -2.21 -7.74
C GLY A 99 26.71 -2.06 -6.24
N LEU A 100 27.27 -1.06 -5.58
CA LEU A 100 26.95 -0.74 -4.17
C LEU A 100 25.49 -0.32 -3.99
N GLN A 101 24.94 0.47 -4.91
CA GLN A 101 23.53 0.86 -4.87
C GLN A 101 22.60 -0.32 -5.16
N LEU A 102 22.91 -1.18 -6.13
CA LEU A 102 22.16 -2.40 -6.38
C LEU A 102 22.17 -3.31 -5.16
N TRP A 103 23.33 -3.50 -4.52
CA TRP A 103 23.44 -4.27 -3.27
C TRP A 103 22.55 -3.70 -2.17
N ARG A 104 22.54 -2.37 -1.99
CA ARG A 104 21.66 -1.69 -1.02
C ARG A 104 20.19 -1.88 -1.36
N VAL A 105 19.78 -1.73 -2.62
CA VAL A 105 18.39 -1.97 -3.02
C VAL A 105 18.00 -3.42 -2.76
N PHE A 106 18.85 -4.38 -3.13
CA PHE A 106 18.58 -5.80 -2.91
C PHE A 106 18.40 -6.12 -1.42
N THR A 107 19.29 -5.63 -0.57
CA THR A 107 19.23 -5.88 0.89
C THR A 107 18.07 -5.14 1.56
N VAL A 108 17.83 -3.88 1.20
CA VAL A 108 16.80 -3.03 1.82
C VAL A 108 15.39 -3.35 1.35
N VAL A 109 15.22 -3.85 0.13
CA VAL A 109 13.90 -4.16 -0.43
C VAL A 109 13.62 -5.66 -0.32
N LEU A 110 14.47 -6.49 -0.90
CA LEU A 110 14.18 -7.93 -1.04
C LEU A 110 14.47 -8.71 0.24
N LEU A 111 15.66 -8.56 0.81
CA LEU A 111 16.05 -9.32 2.01
C LEU A 111 15.17 -8.96 3.21
N SER A 112 15.05 -7.66 3.51
CA SER A 112 14.21 -7.19 4.62
C SER A 112 12.73 -7.55 4.43
N GLY A 113 12.19 -7.48 3.21
CA GLY A 113 10.81 -7.83 2.90
C GLY A 113 10.56 -9.33 3.11
N LEU A 114 11.40 -10.18 2.52
CA LEU A 114 11.32 -11.64 2.68
C LEU A 114 11.41 -12.06 4.15
N VAL A 115 12.38 -11.53 4.89
CA VAL A 115 12.58 -11.87 6.31
C VAL A 115 11.41 -11.37 7.16
N SER A 116 10.86 -10.19 6.87
CA SER A 116 9.72 -9.65 7.63
C SER A 116 8.46 -10.53 7.46
N VAL A 117 8.20 -11.00 6.23
CA VAL A 117 7.10 -11.93 5.97
C VAL A 117 7.36 -13.28 6.65
N ALA A 118 8.54 -13.87 6.47
CA ALA A 118 8.88 -15.15 7.09
C ALA A 118 8.77 -15.09 8.62
N LEU A 119 9.25 -14.01 9.24
CA LEU A 119 9.21 -13.82 10.68
C LEU A 119 7.78 -13.69 11.19
N LEU A 120 6.91 -12.97 10.48
CA LEU A 120 5.50 -12.86 10.87
C LEU A 120 4.71 -14.14 10.64
N VAL A 121 5.03 -14.92 9.61
CA VAL A 121 4.43 -16.25 9.39
C VAL A 121 4.88 -17.23 10.48
N ALA A 122 6.15 -17.21 10.86
CA ALA A 122 6.66 -18.00 11.97
C ALA A 122 5.99 -17.62 13.30
N LEU A 123 5.84 -16.32 13.58
CA LEU A 123 5.10 -15.83 14.74
C LEU A 123 3.62 -16.25 14.67
N ALA A 124 2.97 -16.13 13.52
CA ALA A 124 1.58 -16.53 13.32
C ALA A 124 1.32 -18.01 13.68
N LYS A 125 2.28 -18.91 13.44
CA LYS A 125 2.21 -20.31 13.88
C LYS A 125 2.29 -20.49 15.40
N LEU A 126 3.00 -19.60 16.09
CA LEU A 126 3.19 -19.67 17.54
C LEU A 126 2.05 -19.02 18.32
N LEU A 127 1.27 -18.14 17.70
CA LEU A 127 0.12 -17.51 18.34
C LEU A 127 -1.11 -18.44 18.33
N PRO A 128 -1.90 -18.49 19.42
CA PRO A 128 -3.16 -19.24 19.49
C PRO A 128 -4.30 -18.49 18.76
N LEU A 129 -4.08 -18.15 17.50
CA LEU A 129 -5.05 -17.46 16.64
C LEU A 129 -5.60 -18.42 15.59
N SER A 130 -6.80 -18.13 15.08
CA SER A 130 -7.27 -18.80 13.87
C SER A 130 -6.35 -18.47 12.69
N ASN A 131 -6.15 -19.42 11.77
CA ASN A 131 -5.27 -19.25 10.61
C ASN A 131 -5.58 -17.97 9.82
N VAL A 132 -6.87 -17.64 9.68
CA VAL A 132 -7.33 -16.42 9.00
C VAL A 132 -6.85 -15.17 9.73
N ASN A 133 -7.07 -15.09 11.05
CA ASN A 133 -6.69 -13.92 11.84
C ASN A 133 -5.17 -13.75 11.90
N ALA A 134 -4.44 -14.86 11.96
CA ALA A 134 -2.98 -14.86 11.97
C ALA A 134 -2.40 -14.35 10.63
N MET A 135 -2.99 -14.76 9.50
CA MET A 135 -2.62 -14.23 8.17
C MET A 135 -2.96 -12.75 8.00
N VAL A 136 -4.13 -12.30 8.47
CA VAL A 136 -4.51 -10.88 8.44
C VAL A 136 -3.54 -10.05 9.29
N LEU A 137 -3.20 -10.50 10.49
CA LEU A 137 -2.23 -9.84 11.35
C LEU A 137 -0.86 -9.76 10.68
N ALA A 138 -0.37 -10.88 10.12
CA ALA A 138 0.90 -10.90 9.40
C ALA A 138 0.90 -9.92 8.21
N ALA A 139 -0.19 -9.88 7.42
CA ALA A 139 -0.32 -8.95 6.31
C ALA A 139 -0.28 -7.49 6.76
N LEU A 140 -1.01 -7.13 7.82
CA LEU A 140 -1.07 -5.76 8.34
C LEU A 140 0.22 -5.30 9.02
N VAL A 141 0.90 -6.19 9.72
CA VAL A 141 2.13 -5.88 10.47
C VAL A 141 3.37 -5.92 9.56
N SER A 142 3.32 -6.67 8.44
CA SER A 142 4.45 -6.82 7.52
C SER A 142 5.08 -5.52 7.03
N PRO A 143 4.33 -4.45 6.66
CA PRO A 143 4.95 -3.22 6.16
C PRO A 143 5.68 -2.47 7.27
N VAL A 144 5.22 -2.60 8.53
CA VAL A 144 5.84 -1.96 9.69
C VAL A 144 7.16 -2.65 10.02
N VAL A 145 7.17 -3.99 10.08
CA VAL A 145 8.38 -4.77 10.33
C VAL A 145 9.38 -4.61 9.18
N TRP A 146 8.89 -4.59 7.94
CA TRP A 146 9.70 -4.35 6.76
C TRP A 146 10.33 -2.95 6.78
N GLY A 147 9.54 -1.92 7.07
CA GLY A 147 10.03 -0.55 7.20
C GLY A 147 11.06 -0.39 8.31
N ALA A 148 10.85 -1.04 9.46
CA ALA A 148 11.80 -1.04 10.56
C ALA A 148 13.11 -1.75 10.20
N ALA A 149 13.04 -2.90 9.55
CA ALA A 149 14.21 -3.65 9.08
C ALA A 149 14.98 -2.86 7.99
N ALA A 150 14.27 -2.23 7.06
CA ALA A 150 14.84 -1.36 6.04
C ALA A 150 15.53 -0.13 6.65
N TYR A 151 14.89 0.51 7.64
CA TYR A 151 15.49 1.61 8.38
C TYR A 151 16.77 1.17 9.09
N TRP A 152 16.75 0.04 9.79
CA TRP A 152 17.92 -0.47 10.51
C TRP A 152 19.08 -0.79 9.56
N LEU A 153 18.80 -1.39 8.40
CA LEU A 153 19.78 -1.63 7.33
C LEU A 153 20.49 -0.35 6.84
N LEU A 154 19.78 0.78 6.86
CA LEU A 154 20.29 2.06 6.39
C LEU A 154 20.94 2.90 7.50
N ALA A 155 20.46 2.78 8.74
CA ALA A 155 20.86 3.59 9.87
C ALA A 155 22.06 3.02 10.65
N ASP A 156 22.34 1.72 10.58
CA ASP A 156 23.44 1.11 11.33
C ASP A 156 24.81 1.54 10.75
N PRO A 157 25.74 2.05 11.57
CA PRO A 157 27.09 2.42 11.12
C PRO A 157 27.92 1.22 10.64
N ARG A 158 27.52 -0.02 10.97
CA ARG A 158 28.19 -1.25 10.55
C ARG A 158 27.40 -1.93 9.42
N PRO A 159 27.84 -1.83 8.14
CA PRO A 159 27.04 -2.23 6.99
C PRO A 159 26.72 -3.73 6.91
N LEU A 160 27.51 -4.59 7.58
CA LEU A 160 27.34 -6.04 7.57
C LEU A 160 26.47 -6.56 8.72
N ARG A 161 26.28 -5.79 9.79
CA ARG A 161 25.60 -6.28 11.00
C ARG A 161 24.09 -6.47 10.78
N PRO A 162 23.34 -5.51 10.20
CA PRO A 162 21.92 -5.71 9.91
C PRO A 162 21.63 -6.85 8.92
N PRO A 163 22.29 -6.97 7.74
CA PRO A 163 21.95 -8.04 6.80
C PRO A 163 22.27 -9.42 7.36
N VAL A 164 23.36 -9.58 8.12
CA VAL A 164 23.66 -10.85 8.81
C VAL A 164 22.59 -11.18 9.85
N SER A 165 22.16 -10.20 10.65
CA SER A 165 21.11 -10.40 11.65
C SER A 165 19.78 -10.80 11.01
N LEU A 166 19.43 -10.18 9.88
CA LEU A 166 18.24 -10.53 9.10
C LEU A 166 18.33 -11.91 8.47
N LEU A 167 19.50 -12.32 7.97
CA LEU A 167 19.71 -13.69 7.48
C LEU A 167 19.50 -14.72 8.57
N VAL A 168 20.07 -14.50 9.77
CA VAL A 168 19.87 -15.39 10.93
C VAL A 168 18.39 -15.43 11.32
N ALA A 169 17.73 -14.27 11.43
CA ALA A 169 16.30 -14.21 11.75
C ALA A 169 15.45 -14.93 10.69
N GLY A 170 15.78 -14.79 9.41
CA GLY A 170 15.13 -15.48 8.30
C GLY A 170 15.29 -17.00 8.38
N LEU A 171 16.51 -17.48 8.67
CA LEU A 171 16.79 -18.91 8.84
C LEU A 171 16.01 -19.50 10.02
N VAL A 172 16.03 -18.84 11.18
CA VAL A 172 15.27 -19.27 12.36
C VAL A 172 13.77 -19.32 12.05
N SER A 173 13.26 -18.29 11.38
CA SER A 173 11.86 -18.24 10.96
C SER A 173 11.52 -19.39 10.00
N GLY A 174 12.39 -19.69 9.05
CA GLY A 174 12.23 -20.81 8.11
C GLY A 174 12.15 -22.16 8.83
N VAL A 175 13.01 -22.40 9.83
CA VAL A 175 12.98 -23.62 10.64
C VAL A 175 11.65 -23.74 11.39
N ILE A 176 11.19 -22.67 12.03
CA ILE A 176 9.89 -22.66 12.74
C ILE A 176 8.73 -22.93 11.77
N ILE A 177 8.80 -22.45 10.52
CA ILE A 177 7.77 -22.70 9.52
C ILE A 177 7.76 -24.16 9.05
N MET A 178 8.91 -24.85 9.06
CA MET A 178 8.99 -26.26 8.67
C MET A 178 8.58 -27.23 9.78
N LEU A 179 8.70 -26.82 11.05
CA LEU A 179 8.18 -27.54 12.21
C LEU A 179 6.66 -27.40 12.34
#